data_AF-A0A923LK76-F1
#
_entry.id   AF-A0A923LK76-F1
#
_cell.length_a   1.000
_cell.length_b   1.000
_cell.length_c   1.000
_cell.angle_alpha   90.00
_cell.angle_beta   90.00
_cell.angle_gamma   90.00
#
_symmetry.space_group_name_H-M   'P 1'
#
loop_
_entity.id
_entity.type
_entity.pdbx_description
1 polymer ?
#
loop_
_entity_poly.entity_id
_entity_poly.type
_entity_poly.pdbx_seq_one_letter_code
_entity_poly.pdbx_strand_id
1 'polypeptide(L)'
;MSIKRMSLRFNLDNEADRKAWEHLKNITDSKNKTVIATVNQFYEPHTEITETIKETIRECLQNFSAIKTETEQSPELLTEDENLLLDSLDDFLGDGRH
;
A
#
# COMPACT_ATOMS: atom_id res chain seq x y z
N MET A 1 31.79 5.43 -26.57
CA MET A 1 30.93 5.48 -25.37
C MET A 1 31.62 6.34 -24.31
N SER A 2 30.96 7.36 -23.78
CA SER A 2 31.50 8.18 -22.68
C SER A 2 31.13 7.55 -21.33
N ILE A 3 32.12 7.22 -20.52
CA ILE A 3 31.89 6.69 -19.17
C ILE A 3 31.53 7.87 -18.26
N LYS A 4 30.30 7.88 -17.73
CA LYS A 4 29.88 8.86 -16.73
C LYS A 4 30.37 8.42 -15.36
N ARG A 5 31.23 9.23 -14.72
CA ARG A 5 31.72 8.98 -13.35
C ARG A 5 30.86 9.77 -12.37
N MET A 6 30.45 9.11 -11.29
CA MET A 6 29.75 9.74 -10.16
C MET A 6 30.45 9.35 -8.87
N SER A 7 30.39 10.23 -7.87
CA SER A 7 30.92 9.98 -6.53
C SER A 7 29.77 9.98 -5.53
N LEU A 8 29.69 8.92 -4.73
CA LEU A 8 28.70 8.75 -3.67
C LEU A 8 29.41 8.84 -2.31
N ARG A 9 28.81 9.54 -1.35
CA ARG A 9 29.28 9.65 0.04
C ARG A 9 28.16 9.22 0.97
N PHE A 10 28.53 8.59 2.07
CA PHE A 10 27.61 8.15 3.12
C PHE A 10 27.90 8.93 4.39
N ASN A 11 26.86 9.37 5.08
CA ASN A 11 27.00 9.92 6.42
C ASN A 11 26.97 8.78 7.46
N LEU A 12 28.12 8.44 8.04
CA LEU A 12 28.21 7.32 8.98
C LEU A 12 27.56 7.59 10.35
N ASP A 13 27.27 8.86 10.67
CA ASP A 13 26.51 9.22 11.87
C ASP A 13 25.01 8.93 11.70
N ASN A 14 24.53 8.84 10.44
CA ASN A 14 23.18 8.41 10.16
C ASN A 14 23.11 6.87 10.05
N GLU A 15 22.20 6.25 10.80
CA GLU A 15 22.10 4.79 10.86
C GLU A 15 21.74 4.15 9.52
N ALA A 16 20.84 4.76 8.74
CA ALA A 16 20.42 4.23 7.44
C ALA A 16 21.57 4.29 6.42
N ASP A 17 22.27 5.42 6.35
CA ASP A 17 23.46 5.59 5.50
C ASP A 17 24.59 4.63 5.89
N ARG A 18 24.82 4.46 7.20
CA ARG A 18 25.82 3.51 7.70
C ARG A 18 25.49 2.08 7.28
N LYS A 19 24.23 1.63 7.43
CA LYS A 19 23.79 0.31 6.97
C LYS A 19 23.96 0.15 5.46
N ALA A 20 23.60 1.18 4.68
CA ALA A 20 23.78 1.17 3.23
C ALA A 20 25.26 1.05 2.84
N TRP A 21 26.15 1.77 3.54
CA TRP A 21 27.60 1.67 3.35
C TRP A 21 28.13 0.28 3.73
N GLU A 22 27.73 -0.28 4.88
CA GLU A 22 28.13 -1.63 5.32
C GLU A 22 27.72 -2.69 4.29
N HIS A 23 26.47 -2.61 3.80
CA HIS A 23 25.98 -3.48 2.74
C HIS A 23 26.82 -3.36 1.47
N LEU A 24 27.07 -2.13 1.00
CA LEU A 24 27.85 -1.90 -0.22
C LEU A 24 29.33 -2.30 -0.06
N LYS A 25 29.90 -2.14 1.14
CA LYS A 25 31.30 -2.47 1.46
C LYS A 25 31.57 -3.97 1.34
N ASN A 26 30.64 -4.79 1.84
CA ASN A 26 30.80 -6.24 1.94
C ASN A 26 30.56 -6.99 0.62
N ILE A 27 30.12 -6.29 -0.43
CA ILE A 27 29.89 -6.89 -1.75
C ILE A 27 31.23 -7.13 -2.45
N THR A 28 31.45 -8.39 -2.82
CA THR A 28 32.60 -8.87 -3.60
C THR A 28 32.50 -8.53 -5.09
N ASP A 29 31.27 -8.39 -5.59
CA ASP A 29 30.97 -8.00 -6.95
C ASP A 29 31.10 -6.47 -7.19
N SER A 30 30.75 -6.03 -8.40
CA SER A 30 30.78 -4.61 -8.77
C SER A 30 29.80 -3.79 -7.92
N LYS A 31 30.35 -2.95 -7.04
CA LYS A 31 29.60 -1.95 -6.26
C LYS A 31 28.71 -1.08 -7.15
N ASN A 32 29.19 -0.69 -8.33
CA ASN A 32 28.42 0.12 -9.28
C ASN A 32 27.18 -0.64 -9.78
N LYS A 33 27.34 -1.94 -10.08
CA LYS A 33 26.22 -2.79 -10.52
C LYS A 33 25.16 -2.89 -9.42
N THR A 34 25.59 -3.09 -8.17
CA THR A 34 24.68 -3.13 -7.03
C THR A 34 23.93 -1.82 -6.86
N VAL A 35 24.63 -0.68 -6.86
CA VAL A 35 24.00 0.64 -6.70
C VAL A 35 22.95 0.87 -7.79
N ILE A 36 23.29 0.59 -9.05
CA ILE A 36 22.36 0.75 -10.17
C ILE A 36 21.15 -0.17 -10.01
N ALA A 37 21.36 -1.44 -9.66
CA ALA A 37 20.27 -2.40 -9.48
C ALA A 37 19.31 -1.98 -8.35
N THR A 38 19.84 -1.57 -7.19
CA THR A 38 19.03 -1.12 -6.06
C THR A 38 18.25 0.15 -6.40
N VAL A 39 18.85 1.11 -7.10
CA VAL A 39 18.15 2.32 -7.55
C VAL A 39 17.03 1.98 -8.53
N ASN A 40 17.31 1.12 -9.52
CA ASN A 40 16.30 0.72 -10.49
C ASN A 40 15.13 0.00 -9.81
N GLN A 41 15.42 -0.92 -8.87
CA GLN A 41 14.42 -1.63 -8.09
C GLN A 41 13.57 -0.68 -7.23
N PHE A 42 14.17 0.36 -6.65
CA PHE A 42 13.43 1.35 -5.85
C PHE A 42 12.39 2.11 -6.68
N TYR A 43 12.69 2.40 -7.94
CA TYR A 43 11.76 3.05 -8.87
C TYR A 43 10.87 2.07 -9.64
N GLU A 44 11.07 0.76 -9.48
CA GLU A 44 10.30 -0.24 -10.18
C GLU A 44 8.88 -0.32 -9.58
N PRO A 45 7.82 -0.25 -10.41
CA PRO A 45 6.45 -0.34 -9.91
C PRO A 45 6.25 -1.66 -9.19
N HIS A 46 5.80 -1.63 -7.93
CA HIS A 46 5.45 -2.84 -7.17
C HIS A 46 4.03 -3.30 -7.56
N THR A 47 3.79 -3.42 -8.86
CA THR A 47 2.47 -3.72 -9.45
C THR A 47 1.95 -5.06 -8.98
N GLU A 48 2.79 -6.09 -8.91
CA GLU A 48 2.40 -7.42 -8.45
C GLU A 48 1.88 -7.39 -7.00
N ILE A 49 2.60 -6.72 -6.09
CA ILE A 49 2.18 -6.56 -4.69
C ILE A 49 0.90 -5.74 -4.61
N THR A 50 0.82 -4.65 -5.38
CA THR A 50 -0.35 -3.77 -5.41
C THR A 50 -1.60 -4.51 -5.89
N GLU A 51 -1.50 -5.30 -6.95
CA GLU A 51 -2.60 -6.11 -7.46
C GLU A 51 -2.98 -7.23 -6.49
N THR A 52 -1.99 -7.87 -5.85
CA THR A 52 -2.24 -8.88 -4.81
C THR A 52 -3.04 -8.28 -3.64
N ILE A 53 -2.65 -7.11 -3.14
CA ILE A 53 -3.37 -6.41 -2.06
C ILE A 53 -4.80 -6.09 -2.50
N LYS A 54 -5.01 -5.57 -3.71
CA LYS A 54 -6.34 -5.29 -4.25
C LYS A 54 -7.20 -6.55 -4.36
N GLU A 55 -6.63 -7.64 -4.86
CA GLU A 55 -7.31 -8.94 -4.98
C GLU A 55 -7.75 -9.46 -3.61
N THR A 56 -6.84 -9.48 -2.63
CA THR A 56 -7.15 -9.92 -1.27
C THR A 56 -8.25 -9.07 -0.62
N ILE A 57 -8.18 -7.73 -0.76
CA ILE A 57 -9.23 -6.83 -0.25
C ILE A 57 -10.58 -7.15 -0.92
N ARG A 58 -10.58 -7.36 -2.25
CA ARG A 58 -11.78 -7.69 -3.01
C ARG A 58 -12.39 -9.01 -2.54
N GLU A 59 -11.58 -10.05 -2.38
CA GLU A 59 -12.02 -11.37 -1.88
C GLU A 59 -12.60 -11.28 -0.47
N CYS A 60 -11.94 -10.57 0.45
CA CYS A 60 -12.45 -10.37 1.80
C CYS A 60 -13.82 -9.68 1.77
N LEU A 61 -13.97 -8.58 1.04
CA LEU A 61 -15.23 -7.84 0.96
C LEU A 61 -16.36 -8.63 0.28
N GLN A 62 -16.05 -9.43 -0.75
CA GLN A 62 -17.01 -10.34 -1.38
C GLN A 62 -17.52 -11.39 -0.38
N ASN A 63 -16.62 -11.97 0.41
CA ASN A 63 -16.98 -12.95 1.44
C ASN A 63 -17.85 -12.32 2.55
N PHE A 64 -17.57 -11.08 2.96
CA PHE A 64 -18.43 -10.35 3.91
C PHE A 64 -19.84 -10.07 3.36
N SER A 65 -19.94 -9.70 2.07
CA SER A 65 -21.24 -9.49 1.42
C SER A 65 -22.05 -10.78 1.31
N ALA A 66 -21.39 -11.92 1.03
CA ALA A 66 -22.05 -13.23 0.94
C ALA A 66 -22.59 -13.70 2.31
N ILE A 67 -21.85 -13.44 3.40
CA ILE A 67 -22.27 -13.79 4.77
C ILE A 67 -23.46 -12.91 5.22
N LYS A 68 -23.48 -11.62 4.85
CA LYS A 68 -24.62 -10.74 5.14
C LYS A 68 -25.91 -11.19 4.43
N THR A 69 -25.80 -11.73 3.22
CA THR A 69 -26.98 -12.26 2.49
C THR A 69 -27.53 -13.57 3.05
N GLU A 70 -26.76 -14.34 3.82
CA GLU A 70 -27.24 -15.58 4.46
C GLU A 70 -27.95 -15.34 5.80
N THR A 71 -27.81 -14.16 6.42
CA THR A 71 -28.29 -13.92 7.80
C THR A 71 -29.62 -13.17 7.89
N GLU A 72 -30.14 -12.54 6.83
CA GLU A 72 -31.39 -11.75 6.94
C GLU A 72 -32.42 -12.09 5.85
N GLN A 73 -33.24 -13.10 6.14
CA GLN A 73 -34.65 -13.08 5.76
C GLN A 73 -35.51 -13.23 7.03
N SER A 74 -35.57 -12.16 7.81
CA SER A 74 -36.75 -11.82 8.60
C SER A 74 -37.03 -10.34 8.31
N PRO A 75 -38.25 -9.96 7.87
CA PRO A 75 -38.59 -8.55 7.72
C PRO A 75 -38.87 -8.00 9.12
N GLU A 76 -37.82 -7.79 9.91
CA GLU A 76 -37.93 -6.96 11.09
C GLU A 76 -38.06 -5.52 10.60
N LEU A 77 -39.26 -4.96 10.83
CA LEU A 77 -39.52 -3.54 10.68
C LEU A 77 -38.43 -2.81 11.47
N LEU A 78 -37.54 -2.13 10.74
CA LEU A 78 -36.48 -1.31 11.32
C LEU A 78 -37.10 -0.39 12.36
N THR A 79 -36.51 -0.37 13.55
CA THR A 79 -36.95 0.49 14.63
C THR A 79 -36.75 1.96 14.26
N GLU A 80 -37.49 2.87 14.88
CA GLU A 80 -37.40 4.32 14.58
C GLU A 80 -35.97 4.86 14.76
N ASP A 81 -35.24 4.34 15.74
CA ASP A 81 -33.83 4.68 15.99
C ASP A 81 -32.90 4.22 14.85
N GLU A 82 -33.15 3.05 14.26
CA GLU A 82 -32.36 2.55 13.12
C GLU A 82 -32.61 3.36 11.86
N ASN A 83 -33.86 3.80 11.64
CA ASN A 83 -34.19 4.69 10.53
C ASN A 83 -33.50 6.06 10.69
N LEU A 84 -33.50 6.63 11.90
CA LEU A 84 -32.81 7.90 12.19
C LEU A 84 -31.29 7.80 11.97
N LEU A 85 -30.69 6.64 12.26
CA LEU A 85 -29.26 6.42 12.00
C LEU A 85 -28.96 6.31 10.51
N LEU A 86 -29.87 5.74 9.71
CA LEU A 86 -29.73 5.67 8.25
C LEU A 86 -29.89 7.06 7.61
N ASP A 87 -30.86 7.86 8.06
CA ASP A 87 -31.05 9.24 7.60
C ASP A 87 -29.82 10.10 7.92
N SER A 88 -29.22 9.93 9.11
CA SER A 88 -27.97 10.60 9.49
C SER A 88 -26.77 10.19 8.62
N LEU A 89 -26.71 8.91 8.20
CA LEU A 89 -25.69 8.42 7.28
C LEU A 89 -25.89 8.97 5.88
N ASP A 90 -27.13 9.16 5.43
CA ASP A 90 -27.44 9.75 4.13
C ASP A 90 -27.12 11.24 4.10
N ASP A 91 -27.35 11.97 5.20
CA ASP A 91 -26.88 13.36 5.37
C ASP A 91 -25.34 13.47 5.40
N PHE A 92 -24.65 12.45 5.92
CA PHE A 92 -23.18 12.43 6.01
C PHE A 92 -22.49 12.01 4.70
N LEU A 93 -23.08 11.09 3.94
CA LEU A 93 -22.57 10.58 2.65
C LEU A 93 -23.14 11.33 1.45
N GLY A 94 -24.26 12.04 1.64
CA GLY A 94 -24.89 12.96 0.71
C GLY A 94 -24.05 14.22 0.55
N ASP A 95 -22.95 14.06 -0.17
CA ASP A 95 -22.06 15.12 -0.64
C ASP A 95 -22.81 16.40 -1.05
N GLY A 96 -22.57 17.48 -0.30
CA GLY A 96 -22.01 18.70 -0.87
C GLY A 96 -22.68 19.26 -2.14
N ARG A 97 -24.01 19.30 -2.23
CA ARG A 97 -24.71 20.15 -3.21
C ARG A 97 -25.32 21.37 -2.55
N HIS A 98 -24.45 22.32 -2.18
CA HIS A 98 -24.72 23.75 -2.28
C HIS A 98 -23.44 24.51 -2.61
#